data_AF-A0A948AZT2-F1
#
_entry.id   AF-A0A948AZT2-F1
#
_cell.length_a   1.000
_cell.length_b   1.000
_cell.length_c   1.000
_cell.angle_alpha   90.00
_cell.angle_beta   90.00
_cell.angle_gamma   90.00
#
_symmetry.space_group_name_H-M   'P 1'
#
loop_
_entity.id
_entity.type
_entity.pdbx_description
1 polymer ?
#
loop_
_entity_poly.entity_id
_entity_poly.type
_entity_poly.pdbx_seq_one_letter_code
_entity_poly.pdbx_strand_id
1 'polypeptide(L)' 'MSLRAAPMSGGAVHAFSDPAAGDDPSRGAAYNERPDRRSWQAMKSFLEEVFRP' A
#
# COMPACT_ATOMS: atom_id res chain seq x y z
N MET A 1 1.98 -13.11 -26.09
CA MET A 1 2.39 -12.04 -25.16
C MET A 1 1.40 -11.99 -24.02
N SER A 2 1.69 -12.67 -22.90
CA SER A 2 0.84 -12.63 -21.71
C SER A 2 1.33 -11.45 -20.86
N LEU A 3 0.59 -10.34 -20.89
CA LEU A 3 0.79 -9.23 -19.98
C LEU A 3 0.53 -9.78 -18.57
N ARG A 4 1.59 -10.20 -17.88
CA ARG A 4 1.56 -10.33 -16.43
C ARG A 4 1.23 -8.95 -15.92
N ALA A 5 -0.03 -8.74 -15.54
CA ALA A 5 -0.41 -7.64 -14.68
C ALA A 5 0.55 -7.70 -13.49
N ALA A 6 1.53 -6.81 -13.44
CA ALA A 6 2.24 -6.55 -12.21
C ALA A 6 1.15 -6.23 -11.20
N PRO A 7 1.02 -6.94 -10.07
CA PRO A 7 0.02 -6.60 -9.08
C PRO A 7 0.27 -5.13 -8.74
N MET A 8 -0.74 -4.29 -8.97
CA MET A 8 -0.61 -2.82 -8.94
C MET A 8 -0.18 -2.28 -7.55
N SER A 9 0.01 -3.17 -6.57
CA SER A 9 0.52 -2.83 -5.24
C SER A 9 1.40 -3.94 -4.64
N GLY A 10 2.27 -4.64 -5.38
CA GLY A 10 3.37 -5.43 -4.78
C GLY A 10 3.03 -6.37 -3.60
N GLY A 11 1.83 -6.97 -3.58
CA GLY A 11 1.36 -7.86 -2.49
C GLY A 11 0.51 -7.21 -1.39
N ALA A 12 0.10 -5.94 -1.51
CA ALA A 12 -0.82 -5.30 -0.58
C ALA A 12 -2.25 -5.83 -0.76
N VAL A 13 -2.86 -6.25 0.34
CA VAL A 13 -4.28 -6.61 0.47
C VAL A 13 -5.04 -5.48 1.19
N HIS A 14 -6.37 -5.55 1.33
CA HIS A 14 -7.12 -4.51 2.04
C HIS A 14 -6.62 -4.33 3.49
N ALA A 15 -6.83 -3.15 4.08
CA ALA A 15 -6.42 -2.83 5.45
C ALA A 15 -4.91 -3.00 5.72
N PHE A 16 -4.05 -2.85 4.71
CA PHE A 16 -2.60 -2.96 4.86
C PHE A 16 -1.96 -1.97 5.83
N SER A 17 -2.63 -0.87 6.15
CA SER A 17 -2.20 0.15 7.12
C SER A 17 -2.87 -0.01 8.50
N ASP A 18 -3.67 -1.06 8.71
CA ASP A 18 -4.33 -1.32 9.98
C ASP A 18 -3.61 -2.45 10.73
N PRO A 19 -2.88 -2.17 11.82
CA PRO A 19 -2.18 -3.18 12.62
C PRO A 19 -3.11 -4.25 13.22
N ALA A 20 -4.42 -3.97 13.34
CA ALA A 20 -5.40 -4.91 13.83
C ALA A 20 -5.94 -5.86 12.73
N ALA A 21 -5.59 -5.64 11.46
CA ALA A 21 -6.04 -6.47 10.34
C ALA A 21 -5.45 -7.90 10.32
N GLY A 22 -4.50 -8.19 11.22
CA GLY A 22 -3.81 -9.48 11.29
C GLY A 22 -2.86 -9.73 10.12
N ASP A 23 -2.29 -10.92 10.05
CA ASP A 23 -1.20 -11.27 9.12
C ASP A 23 -1.60 -12.32 8.05
N ASP A 24 -2.90 -12.54 7.79
CA ASP A 24 -3.37 -13.53 6.81
C ASP A 24 -3.81 -12.88 5.49
N PRO A 25 -2.90 -12.66 4.53
CA PRO A 25 -3.22 -12.04 3.24
C PRO A 25 -4.14 -12.90 2.37
N SER A 26 -4.32 -14.20 2.69
CA SER A 26 -5.20 -15.09 1.95
C SER A 26 -6.68 -14.72 2.13
N ARG A 27 -7.01 -13.95 3.17
CA ARG A 27 -8.37 -13.42 3.43
C ARG A 27 -8.66 -12.11 2.69
N GLY A 28 -7.69 -11.58 1.93
CA GLY A 28 -7.85 -10.34 1.19
C GLY A 28 -7.76 -9.08 2.05
N ALA A 29 -7.51 -9.20 3.36
CA ALA A 29 -7.15 -8.11 4.25
C ALA A 29 -6.12 -8.55 5.29
N ALA A 30 -5.03 -7.82 5.41
CA ALA A 30 -3.94 -8.09 6.35
C ALA A 30 -3.02 -6.87 6.43
N TYR A 31 -2.47 -6.62 7.61
CA TYR A 31 -1.45 -5.60 7.82
C TYR A 31 -0.20 -5.93 6.99
N ASN A 32 0.40 -4.91 6.38
CA ASN A 32 1.68 -5.08 5.71
C ASN A 32 2.48 -3.77 5.82
N GLU A 33 3.54 -3.80 6.62
CA GLU A 33 4.39 -2.65 6.91
C GLU A 33 5.04 -2.01 5.67
N ARG A 34 5.32 -2.79 4.63
CA ARG A 34 6.01 -2.32 3.41
C ARG A 34 5.11 -1.39 2.57
N PRO A 35 3.91 -1.79 2.14
CA PRO A 35 2.98 -0.90 1.45
C PRO A 35 2.45 0.21 2.37
N ASP A 36 2.31 -0.01 3.67
CA ASP A 36 1.94 1.03 4.64
C ASP A 36 2.93 2.21 4.58
N ARG A 37 4.22 1.95 4.84
CA ARG A 37 5.28 2.99 4.79
C ARG A 37 5.40 3.65 3.42
N ARG A 38 5.29 2.87 2.34
CA ARG A 38 5.37 3.40 0.98
C ARG A 38 4.19 4.34 0.67
N SER A 39 2.99 3.96 1.08
CA SER A 39 1.78 4.78 0.91
C SER A 39 1.90 6.10 1.68
N TRP A 40 2.41 6.04 2.92
CA TRP A 40 2.64 7.22 3.74
C TRP A 40 3.68 8.17 3.14
N GLN A 41 4.79 7.63 2.63
CA GLN A 41 5.81 8.45 1.98
C GLN A 41 5.28 9.11 0.70
N ALA A 42 4.52 8.38 -0.12
CA ALA A 42 3.89 8.94 -1.32
C ALA A 42 2.88 10.04 -0.95
N MET A 43 2.09 9.85 0.11
CA MET A 43 1.16 10.86 0.61
C MET A 43 1.90 12.13 1.04
N LYS A 44 2.98 12.01 1.82
CA LYS A 44 3.79 13.17 2.22
C LYS A 44 4.36 13.92 1.01
N SER A 45 4.95 13.19 0.05
CA SER A 45 5.50 13.81 -1.16
C SER A 45 4.42 14.51 -2.01
N PHE A 46 3.22 13.94 -2.10
CA PHE A 46 2.09 14.59 -2.76
C PHE A 46 1.65 15.87 -2.03
N LEU A 47 1.52 15.83 -0.70
CA LEU A 47 1.13 17.02 0.08
C LEU A 47 2.21 18.11 0.02
N GLU A 48 3.49 17.73 0.04
CA GLU A 48 4.61 18.65 -0.17
C GLU A 48 4.51 19.33 -1.55
N GLU A 49 4.15 18.60 -2.61
CA GLU A 49 3.93 19.18 -3.94
C GLU A 49 2.73 20.12 -3.96
N VAL A 50 1.60 19.72 -3.39
CA VAL A 50 0.36 20.50 -3.37
C VAL A 50 0.49 21.80 -2.58
N PHE A 51 1.26 21.79 -1.49
CA PHE A 51 1.43 22.95 -0.61
C PHE A 51 2.75 23.71 -0.84
N ARG A 52 3.50 23.41 -1.90
CA ARG A 52 4.65 24.23 -2.28
C ARG A 52 4.18 25.61 -2.76
N PRO A 53 4.77 26.71 -2.25
CA PRO A 53 4.46 28.06 -2.67
C PRO A 53 4.92 28.35 -4.11
#